data_AF-A0A966Y554-F1
#
_entry.id   AF-A0A966Y554-F1
#
_cell.length_a   1.000
_cell.length_b   1.000
_cell.length_c   1.000
_cell.angle_alpha   90.00
_cell.angle_beta   90.00
_cell.angle_gamma   90.00
#
_symmetry.space_group_name_H-M   'P 1'
#
loop_
_entity.id
_entity.type
_entity.pdbx_description
1 polymer ?
#
loop_
_entity_poly.entity_id
_entity_poly.type
_entity_poly.pdbx_seq_one_letter_code
_entity_poly.pdbx_strand_id
1 'polypeptide(L)'
;ELELLNYDQLIKFHELNEIPIPDIELNKRRLMRNIESFMLKESKYVFPEVNLPKDKVGIFWNHPNYKNNIEIRTKKMIDNGLIEEINKINNPSKTVLQAIGMNLSDNFEENINIKTKRLAKKQITWFKKESKLHMIESDDEDLVYNSMMEIINV
;
A
#
# COMPACT_ATOMS: atom_id res chain seq x y z
N GLU A 1 -15.58 4.37 17.81
CA GLU A 1 -15.92 5.75 18.27
C GLU A 1 -15.30 6.83 17.37
N LEU A 2 -13.97 6.88 17.17
CA LEU A 2 -13.34 7.89 16.29
C LEU A 2 -13.75 7.82 14.80
N GLU A 3 -14.02 6.62 14.27
CA GLU A 3 -14.47 6.46 12.87
C GLU A 3 -15.79 7.17 12.56
N LEU A 4 -16.63 7.42 13.57
CA LEU A 4 -17.91 8.12 13.43
C LEU A 4 -17.75 9.63 13.33
N LEU A 5 -16.62 10.17 13.79
CA LEU A 5 -16.37 11.62 13.78
C LEU A 5 -16.06 12.11 12.38
N ASN A 6 -16.55 13.29 12.02
CA ASN A 6 -16.18 13.97 10.79
C ASN A 6 -14.81 14.69 10.94
N TYR A 7 -14.32 15.27 9.84
CA TYR A 7 -13.00 15.91 9.83
C TYR A 7 -12.88 17.05 10.86
N ASP A 8 -13.88 17.92 10.93
CA ASP A 8 -13.88 19.08 11.83
C ASP A 8 -13.95 18.67 13.30
N GLN A 9 -14.72 17.61 13.60
CA GLN A 9 -14.79 17.03 14.94
C GLN A 9 -13.44 16.43 15.37
N LEU A 10 -12.69 15.83 14.46
CA LEU A 10 -11.35 15.32 14.75
C LEU A 10 -10.35 16.44 14.99
N ILE A 11 -10.44 17.56 14.26
CA ILE A 11 -9.60 18.74 14.53
C ILE A 11 -9.91 19.32 15.91
N LYS A 12 -11.19 19.49 16.26
CA LYS A 12 -11.57 19.94 17.60
C LYS A 12 -11.06 18.99 18.68
N PHE A 13 -11.05 17.68 18.42
CA PHE A 13 -10.48 16.71 19.35
C PHE A 13 -8.97 16.92 19.55
N HIS A 14 -8.22 17.21 18.47
CA HIS A 14 -6.81 17.58 18.57
C HIS A 14 -6.60 18.83 19.43
N GLU A 15 -7.41 19.88 19.21
CA GLU A 15 -7.33 21.14 19.96
C GLU A 15 -7.64 20.95 21.44
N LEU A 16 -8.73 20.25 21.77
CA LEU A 16 -9.19 20.06 23.16
C LEU A 16 -8.24 19.21 24.01
N ASN A 17 -7.53 18.27 23.39
CA ASN A 17 -6.61 17.36 24.09
C ASN A 17 -5.15 17.75 23.90
N GLU A 18 -4.88 18.96 23.37
CA GLU A 18 -3.53 19.48 23.11
C GLU A 18 -2.65 18.52 22.27
N ILE A 19 -3.26 17.72 21.38
CA ILE A 19 -2.57 16.75 20.55
C ILE A 19 -2.01 17.47 19.32
N PRO A 20 -0.67 17.48 19.11
CA PRO A 20 -0.08 18.20 18.00
C PRO A 20 -0.56 17.66 16.66
N ILE A 21 -0.94 18.56 15.75
CA ILE A 21 -1.39 18.20 14.40
C ILE A 21 -0.18 17.73 13.57
N PRO A 22 -0.30 16.66 12.76
CA PRO A 22 0.79 16.20 11.91
C PRO A 22 1.20 17.24 10.86
N ASP A 23 2.50 17.40 10.63
CA ASP A 23 3.07 18.26 9.58
C ASP A 23 3.03 17.59 8.19
N ILE A 24 1.88 17.02 7.82
CA ILE A 24 1.66 16.32 6.55
C ILE A 24 0.23 16.61 6.07
N GLU A 25 -0.02 16.52 4.76
CA GLU A 25 -1.37 16.61 4.17
C GLU A 25 -2.40 15.82 5.01
N LEU A 26 -3.36 16.56 5.58
CA LEU A 26 -4.31 16.04 6.54
C LEU A 26 -5.47 15.35 5.84
N ASN A 27 -5.85 14.20 6.37
CA ASN A 27 -7.11 13.56 6.03
C ASN A 27 -7.68 12.91 7.29
N LYS A 28 -8.97 12.57 7.24
CA LYS A 28 -9.68 11.94 8.36
C LYS A 28 -8.90 10.76 8.96
N ARG A 29 -8.31 9.90 8.11
CA ARG A 29 -7.56 8.72 8.57
C ARG A 29 -6.25 9.08 9.27
N ARG A 30 -5.51 10.09 8.78
CA ARG A 30 -4.26 10.56 9.38
C ARG A 30 -4.51 11.23 10.73
N LEU A 31 -5.59 12.00 10.86
CA LEU A 31 -5.99 12.62 12.13
C LEU A 31 -6.32 11.55 13.17
N MET A 32 -7.22 10.60 12.86
CA MET A 32 -7.54 9.49 13.77
C MET A 32 -6.30 8.73 14.21
N ARG A 33 -5.41 8.41 13.26
CA ARG A 33 -4.19 7.64 13.55
C ARG A 33 -3.16 8.42 14.37
N ASN A 34 -3.14 9.74 14.26
CA ASN A 34 -2.29 10.59 15.09
C ASN A 34 -2.81 10.61 16.54
N ILE A 35 -4.12 10.70 16.74
CA ILE A 35 -4.75 10.59 18.06
C ILE A 35 -4.40 9.23 18.69
N GLU A 36 -4.63 8.13 17.96
CA GLU A 36 -4.28 6.78 18.41
C GLU A 36 -2.79 6.65 18.77
N SER A 37 -1.90 7.16 17.91
CA SER A 37 -0.46 7.10 18.15
C SER A 37 -0.02 7.95 19.35
N PHE A 38 -0.65 9.11 19.58
CA PHE A 38 -0.35 9.96 20.73
C PHE A 38 -0.74 9.26 22.03
N MET A 39 -1.94 8.68 22.09
CA MET A 39 -2.42 7.89 23.23
C MET A 39 -1.51 6.69 23.54
N LEU A 40 -1.00 6.00 22.51
CA LEU A 40 -0.03 4.91 22.67
C LEU A 40 1.35 5.38 23.17
N LYS A 41 1.77 6.60 22.81
CA LYS A 41 3.01 7.18 23.33
C LYS A 41 2.88 7.58 24.79
N GLU A 42 1.75 8.15 25.19
CA GLU A 42 1.47 8.45 26.59
C GLU A 42 1.44 7.20 27.46
N SER A 43 0.94 6.08 26.93
CA SER A 43 0.98 4.78 27.62
C SER A 43 2.40 4.16 27.70
N LYS A 44 3.44 4.87 27.22
CA LYS A 44 4.85 4.45 27.19
C LYS A 44 5.09 3.13 26.45
N TYR A 45 4.19 2.76 25.55
CA TYR A 45 4.36 1.56 24.74
C TYR A 45 5.39 1.81 23.63
N VAL A 46 6.55 1.17 23.73
CA VAL A 46 7.60 1.23 22.71
C VAL A 46 7.53 -0.03 21.87
N PHE A 47 7.31 0.12 20.56
CA PHE A 47 7.44 -1.01 19.64
C PHE A 47 8.90 -1.47 19.60
N PRO A 48 9.16 -2.78 19.71
CA PRO A 48 10.52 -3.28 19.57
C PRO A 48 11.06 -2.96 18.17
N GLU A 49 12.35 -2.66 18.09
CA GLU A 49 13.00 -2.52 16.79
C GLU A 49 12.96 -3.85 16.05
N VAL A 50 12.63 -3.78 14.75
CA VAL A 50 12.64 -4.97 13.90
C VAL A 50 14.10 -5.33 13.66
N ASN A 51 14.50 -6.55 14.02
CA ASN A 51 15.85 -7.06 13.80
C ASN A 51 16.06 -7.33 12.30
N LEU A 52 16.42 -6.29 11.57
CA LEU A 52 16.70 -6.35 10.14
C LEU A 52 18.21 -6.26 9.91
N PRO A 53 18.77 -7.00 8.93
CA PRO A 53 20.15 -6.84 8.48
C PRO A 53 20.50 -5.35 8.22
N LYS A 54 21.78 -5.02 8.41
CA LYS A 54 22.30 -3.67 8.14
C LYS A 54 22.36 -3.37 6.65
N ASP A 55 22.58 -4.41 5.84
CA ASP A 55 22.69 -4.32 4.40
C ASP A 55 21.32 -4.38 3.70
N LYS A 56 21.32 -4.53 2.38
CA LYS A 56 20.10 -4.65 1.58
C LYS A 56 19.35 -5.93 1.95
N VAL A 57 18.04 -5.83 2.13
CA VAL A 57 17.17 -6.96 2.49
C VAL A 57 16.29 -7.44 1.34
N GLY A 58 16.40 -6.80 0.17
CA GLY A 58 15.61 -7.17 -0.99
C GLY A 58 15.76 -6.22 -2.16
N ILE A 59 15.02 -6.53 -3.23
CA ILE A 59 15.02 -5.79 -4.48
C ILE A 59 13.64 -5.22 -4.74
N PHE A 60 13.64 -4.01 -5.30
CA PHE A 60 12.46 -3.48 -5.96
C PHE A 60 12.72 -3.43 -7.46
N TRP A 61 12.04 -4.33 -8.18
CA TRP A 61 12.11 -4.39 -9.64
C TRP A 61 11.12 -3.40 -10.26
N ASN A 62 11.65 -2.34 -10.84
CA ASN A 62 10.91 -1.31 -11.56
C ASN A 62 10.96 -1.54 -13.06
N HIS A 63 10.12 -2.46 -13.55
CA HIS A 63 10.03 -2.78 -14.97
C HIS A 63 9.56 -1.56 -15.80
N PRO A 64 10.26 -1.14 -16.87
CA PRO A 64 9.91 0.07 -17.63
C PRO A 64 8.50 0.02 -18.22
N ASN A 65 8.09 -1.14 -18.74
CA ASN A 65 6.76 -1.39 -19.32
C ASN A 65 5.69 -1.85 -18.31
N TYR A 66 5.82 -1.56 -17.01
CA TYR A 66 4.88 -2.06 -15.98
C TYR A 66 3.41 -1.73 -16.29
N LYS A 67 3.11 -0.61 -16.96
CA LYS A 67 1.75 -0.23 -17.34
C LYS A 67 1.10 -1.22 -18.31
N ASN A 68 1.84 -1.65 -19.33
CA ASN A 68 1.40 -2.65 -20.30
C ASN A 68 1.24 -4.01 -19.63
N ASN A 69 2.19 -4.37 -18.76
CA ASN A 69 2.13 -5.62 -18.00
C ASN A 69 0.91 -5.68 -17.07
N ILE A 70 0.51 -4.54 -16.48
CA ILE A 70 -0.73 -4.43 -15.70
C ILE A 70 -1.95 -4.74 -16.56
N GLU A 71 -2.07 -4.15 -17.76
CA GLU A 71 -3.20 -4.38 -18.66
C GLU A 71 -3.30 -5.85 -19.08
N ILE A 72 -2.18 -6.43 -19.53
CA ILE A 72 -2.11 -7.85 -19.91
C ILE A 72 -2.52 -8.75 -18.73
N ARG A 73 -2.01 -8.46 -17.53
CA ARG A 73 -2.33 -9.24 -16.33
C ARG A 73 -3.79 -9.11 -15.96
N THR A 74 -4.39 -7.92 -16.01
CA THR A 74 -5.81 -7.72 -15.70
C THR A 74 -6.69 -8.51 -16.66
N LYS A 75 -6.39 -8.48 -17.96
CA LYS A 75 -7.11 -9.28 -18.96
C LYS A 75 -7.04 -10.77 -18.63
N LYS A 76 -5.83 -11.29 -18.36
CA LYS A 76 -5.64 -12.68 -17.93
C LYS A 76 -6.41 -13.03 -16.65
N MET A 77 -6.51 -12.11 -15.68
CA MET A 77 -7.29 -12.35 -14.45
C MET A 77 -8.78 -12.52 -14.77
N ILE A 78 -9.33 -11.67 -15.64
CA ILE A 78 -10.73 -11.73 -16.06
C ILE A 78 -10.99 -13.04 -16.83
N ASP A 79 -10.12 -13.37 -17.79
CA ASP A 79 -10.21 -14.60 -18.59
C ASP A 79 -10.12 -15.85 -17.70
N ASN A 80 -9.37 -15.80 -16.60
CA ASN A 80 -9.24 -16.87 -15.61
C ASN A 80 -10.38 -16.94 -14.58
N GLY A 81 -11.45 -16.15 -14.74
CA GLY A 81 -12.64 -16.24 -13.89
C GLY A 81 -12.64 -15.32 -12.66
N LEU A 82 -11.93 -14.18 -12.67
CA LEU A 82 -11.96 -13.21 -11.57
C LEU A 82 -13.39 -12.81 -11.16
N ILE A 83 -14.29 -12.64 -12.13
CA ILE A 83 -15.69 -12.28 -11.86
C ILE A 83 -16.40 -13.40 -11.08
N GLU A 84 -16.13 -14.65 -11.45
CA GLU A 84 -16.70 -15.83 -10.78
C GLU A 84 -16.17 -15.98 -9.36
N GLU A 85 -14.89 -15.68 -9.15
CA GLU A 85 -14.27 -15.65 -7.82
C GLU A 85 -14.95 -14.60 -6.94
N ILE A 86 -15.11 -13.37 -7.41
CA ILE A 86 -15.75 -12.29 -6.66
C ILE A 86 -17.18 -12.65 -6.26
N ASN A 87 -17.95 -13.23 -7.19
CA ASN A 87 -19.33 -13.63 -6.94
C ASN A 87 -19.45 -14.77 -5.91
N LYS A 88 -18.39 -15.56 -5.69
CA LYS A 88 -18.36 -16.62 -4.68
C LYS A 88 -17.95 -16.13 -3.29
N ILE A 89 -17.47 -14.90 -3.16
CA ILE A 89 -17.04 -14.35 -1.87
C ILE A 89 -18.26 -14.01 -1.03
N ASN A 90 -18.42 -14.72 0.09
CA ASN A 90 -19.49 -14.50 1.05
C ASN A 90 -19.00 -13.64 2.23
N ASN A 91 -19.80 -12.65 2.60
CA ASN A 91 -19.59 -11.76 3.75
C ASN A 91 -18.16 -11.15 3.83
N PRO A 92 -17.65 -10.50 2.76
CA PRO A 92 -16.32 -9.90 2.79
C PRO A 92 -16.25 -8.76 3.81
N SER A 93 -15.11 -8.62 4.48
CA SER A 93 -14.88 -7.46 5.35
C SER A 93 -14.83 -6.15 4.55
N LYS A 94 -15.05 -5.03 5.24
CA LYS A 94 -14.96 -3.69 4.64
C LYS A 94 -13.62 -3.43 3.93
N THR A 95 -12.52 -3.96 4.45
CA THR A 95 -11.18 -3.84 3.84
C THR A 95 -11.10 -4.62 2.54
N VAL A 96 -11.67 -5.83 2.51
CA VAL A 96 -11.71 -6.67 1.29
C VAL A 96 -12.50 -5.94 0.21
N LEU A 97 -13.69 -5.42 0.51
CA LEU A 97 -14.52 -4.68 -0.45
C LEU A 97 -13.85 -3.44 -1.06
N GLN A 98 -12.87 -2.86 -0.36
CA GLN A 98 -12.11 -1.70 -0.83
C GLN A 98 -10.93 -2.07 -1.73
N ALA A 99 -10.59 -3.36 -1.84
CA ALA A 99 -9.49 -3.81 -2.68
C ALA A 99 -9.75 -3.52 -4.16
N ILE A 100 -8.66 -3.31 -4.92
CA ILE A 100 -8.74 -3.08 -6.35
C ILE A 100 -9.24 -4.36 -7.02
N GLY A 101 -10.29 -4.24 -7.83
CA GLY A 101 -10.91 -5.39 -8.51
C GLY A 101 -12.14 -5.97 -7.82
N MET A 102 -12.53 -5.49 -6.63
CA MET A 102 -13.72 -6.00 -5.94
C MET A 102 -15.04 -5.33 -6.35
N ASN A 103 -14.99 -4.21 -7.08
CA ASN A 103 -16.17 -3.46 -7.49
C ASN A 103 -16.49 -3.72 -8.97
N LEU A 104 -17.58 -4.45 -9.23
CA LEU A 104 -18.10 -4.83 -10.55
C LEU A 104 -18.85 -3.68 -11.25
N SER A 105 -18.14 -2.60 -11.57
CA SER A 105 -18.66 -1.48 -12.37
C SER A 105 -18.73 -1.81 -13.88
N ASP A 106 -19.52 -1.06 -14.65
CA ASP A 106 -19.66 -1.23 -16.12
C ASP A 106 -18.32 -1.27 -16.89
N ASN A 107 -17.32 -0.50 -16.44
CA ASN A 107 -15.95 -0.49 -17.01
C ASN A 107 -14.95 -1.22 -16.10
N PHE A 108 -15.27 -2.45 -15.70
CA PHE A 108 -14.54 -3.23 -14.69
C PHE A 108 -13.02 -3.33 -14.96
N GLU A 109 -12.65 -3.78 -16.16
CA GLU A 109 -11.26 -3.95 -16.58
C GLU A 109 -10.48 -2.63 -16.51
N GLU A 110 -11.01 -1.58 -17.12
CA GLU A 110 -10.36 -0.27 -17.16
C GLU A 110 -10.22 0.34 -15.76
N ASN A 111 -11.24 0.16 -14.91
CA ASN A 111 -11.18 0.61 -13.53
C ASN A 111 -10.09 -0.11 -12.71
N ILE A 112 -9.90 -1.43 -12.93
CA ILE A 112 -8.79 -2.17 -12.34
C ILE A 112 -7.46 -1.61 -12.84
N ASN A 113 -7.31 -1.42 -14.15
CA ASN A 113 -6.09 -0.92 -14.75
C ASN A 113 -5.70 0.46 -14.21
N ILE A 114 -6.62 1.43 -14.19
CA ILE A 114 -6.37 2.78 -13.66
C ILE A 114 -5.94 2.73 -12.19
N LYS A 115 -6.69 1.99 -11.35
CA LYS A 115 -6.39 1.91 -9.91
C LYS A 115 -5.06 1.19 -9.67
N THR A 116 -4.76 0.14 -10.41
CA THR A 116 -3.51 -0.62 -10.30
C THR A 116 -2.31 0.22 -10.74
N LYS A 117 -2.42 0.97 -11.84
CA LYS A 117 -1.38 1.93 -12.28
C LYS A 117 -1.10 3.00 -11.21
N ARG A 118 -2.15 3.53 -10.57
CA ARG A 118 -2.00 4.48 -9.44
C ARG A 118 -1.34 3.84 -8.23
N LEU A 119 -1.68 2.58 -7.91
CA LEU A 119 -1.05 1.83 -6.83
C LEU A 119 0.43 1.58 -7.12
N ALA A 120 0.78 1.12 -8.32
CA ALA A 120 2.16 0.91 -8.75
C ALA A 120 2.98 2.21 -8.63
N LYS A 121 2.45 3.34 -9.09
CA LYS A 121 3.11 4.65 -8.92
C LYS A 121 3.38 4.98 -7.45
N LYS A 122 2.41 4.72 -6.55
CA LYS A 122 2.60 4.92 -5.11
C LYS A 122 3.69 3.99 -4.55
N GLN A 123 3.68 2.72 -4.93
CA GLN A 123 4.69 1.74 -4.51
C GLN A 123 6.09 2.19 -4.94
N ILE A 124 6.26 2.58 -6.20
CA ILE A 124 7.53 3.12 -6.72
C ILE A 124 7.99 4.31 -5.87
N THR A 125 7.12 5.30 -5.63
CA THR A 125 7.47 6.48 -4.82
C THR A 125 7.85 6.13 -3.39
N TRP A 126 7.20 5.15 -2.77
CA TRP A 126 7.50 4.71 -1.42
C TRP A 126 8.83 3.94 -1.36
N PHE A 127 9.00 2.93 -2.20
CA PHE A 127 10.18 2.07 -2.17
C PHE A 127 11.45 2.76 -2.66
N LYS A 128 11.34 3.81 -3.50
CA LYS A 128 12.48 4.68 -3.83
C LYS A 128 13.13 5.34 -2.61
N LYS A 129 12.40 5.49 -1.50
CA LYS A 129 12.89 6.09 -0.25
C LYS A 129 13.43 5.06 0.73
N GLU A 130 13.24 3.77 0.46
CA GLU A 130 13.66 2.69 1.35
C GLU A 130 15.12 2.35 1.12
N SER A 131 15.98 2.69 2.08
CA SER A 131 17.43 2.49 1.96
C SER A 131 17.81 1.02 2.00
N LYS A 132 16.97 0.13 2.55
CA LYS A 132 17.23 -1.30 2.59
C LYS A 132 16.86 -2.07 1.33
N LEU A 133 16.25 -1.41 0.34
CA LEU A 133 15.94 -2.03 -0.95
C LEU A 133 16.97 -1.64 -2.02
N HIS A 134 17.34 -2.60 -2.85
CA HIS A 134 18.11 -2.36 -4.06
C HIS A 134 17.15 -2.13 -5.23
N MET A 135 17.25 -0.96 -5.86
CA MET A 135 16.34 -0.55 -6.93
C MET A 135 16.91 -0.99 -8.27
N ILE A 136 16.15 -1.77 -9.04
CA ILE A 136 16.55 -2.22 -10.38
C ILE A 136 15.54 -1.70 -11.40
N GLU A 137 15.99 -0.85 -12.31
CA GLU A 137 15.19 -0.35 -13.43
C GLU A 137 15.61 -1.10 -14.71
N SER A 138 15.00 -2.26 -14.97
CA SER A 138 15.34 -3.13 -16.09
C SER A 138 14.10 -3.90 -16.56
N ASP A 139 14.07 -4.37 -17.81
CA ASP A 139 13.16 -5.41 -18.30
C ASP A 139 13.83 -6.79 -18.39
N ASP A 140 15.14 -6.85 -18.15
CA ASP A 140 15.92 -8.09 -18.09
C ASP A 140 15.66 -8.84 -16.75
N GLU A 141 15.02 -10.00 -16.87
CA GLU A 141 14.72 -10.90 -15.74
C GLU A 141 15.98 -11.52 -15.13
N ASP A 142 16.98 -11.85 -15.94
CA ASP A 142 18.20 -12.51 -15.47
C ASP A 142 19.01 -11.56 -14.58
N LEU A 143 19.07 -10.28 -14.94
CA LEU A 143 19.69 -9.25 -14.12
C LEU A 143 19.05 -9.16 -12.73
N VAL A 144 17.71 -9.13 -12.69
CA VAL A 144 16.96 -9.05 -11.42
C VAL A 144 17.18 -10.29 -10.57
N TYR A 145 17.15 -11.47 -11.19
CA TYR A 145 17.40 -12.74 -10.53
C TYR A 145 18.79 -12.80 -9.94
N ASN A 146 19.83 -12.43 -10.71
CA ASN A 146 21.20 -12.45 -10.24
C ASN A 146 21.41 -11.51 -9.05
N SER A 147 20.89 -10.28 -9.10
CA SER A 147 20.93 -9.37 -7.96
C SER A 147 20.21 -9.93 -6.73
N MET A 148 19.12 -10.69 -6.92
CA MET A 148 18.39 -11.31 -5.81
C MET A 148 19.24 -12.39 -5.14
N MET A 149 19.90 -13.22 -5.96
CA MET A 149 20.81 -14.26 -5.47
C MET A 149 22.02 -13.66 -4.77
N GLU A 150 22.55 -12.52 -5.23
CA GLU A 150 23.61 -11.79 -4.52
C GLU A 150 23.19 -11.39 -3.11
N ILE A 151 21.96 -10.92 -2.90
CA ILE A 151 21.47 -10.53 -1.55
C ILE A 151 21.25 -11.75 -0.65
N ILE A 152 20.78 -12.87 -1.21
CA ILE A 152 20.48 -14.09 -0.44
C ILE A 152 21.75 -14.83 -0.01
N ASN A 153 22.80 -14.79 -0.83
CA ASN A 153 24.05 -15.53 -0.59
C ASN A 153 25.08 -14.75 0.26
N VAL A 154 24.69 -13.61 0.83
CA VAL A 154 25.47 -12.80 1.80
C VAL A 154 25.18 -13.28 3.22
#